data_AF-A0A7W1KA16-F1
#
_entry.id   AF-A0A7W1KA16-F1
#
_cell.length_a   1.000
_cell.length_b   1.000
_cell.length_c   1.000
_cell.angle_alpha   90.00
_cell.angle_beta   90.00
_cell.angle_gamma   90.00
#
_symmetry.space_group_name_H-M   'P 1'
#
loop_
_entity.id
_entity.type
_entity.pdbx_description
1 polymer ?
#
loop_
_entity_poly.entity_id
_entity_poly.type
_entity_poly.pdbx_seq_one_letter_code
_entity_poly.pdbx_strand_id
1 'polypeptide(L)'
;ALQQGAPHERIRAALRDNDLEPWLADRERRLLLHLEGESTLDAEQLHQTTVDISWREEALWALMWSIELVDDLPADELCGSDPFYERLAPGMNPAKGRTDVLLRPLPEIGEMLDFYYCLHWHARNAQYHGNRWDSKIEPGAVLERRRALEWLFQDVPWEDVDLGA
;
A
#
# COMPACT_ATOMS: atom_id res chain seq x y z
N ALA A 1 -7.84 -0.62 -7.93
CA ALA A 1 -8.82 -1.41 -8.76
C ALA A 1 -10.23 -1.49 -8.15
N LEU A 2 -10.39 -1.94 -6.89
CA LEU A 2 -11.69 -2.03 -6.23
C LEU A 2 -12.40 -0.67 -6.06
N GLN A 3 -11.65 0.35 -5.63
CA GLN A 3 -12.17 1.73 -5.54
C GLN A 3 -12.58 2.31 -6.90
N GLN A 4 -12.01 1.81 -7.98
CA GLN A 4 -12.32 2.22 -9.35
C GLN A 4 -13.48 1.40 -9.96
N GLY A 5 -14.15 0.56 -9.17
CA GLY A 5 -15.30 -0.22 -9.61
C GLY A 5 -14.95 -1.36 -10.57
N ALA A 6 -13.72 -1.87 -10.53
CA ALA A 6 -13.33 -3.01 -11.35
C ALA A 6 -14.18 -4.25 -11.00
N PRO A 7 -14.75 -4.96 -11.99
CA PRO A 7 -15.50 -6.20 -11.73
C PRO A 7 -14.63 -7.25 -11.04
N HIS A 8 -15.16 -7.94 -10.03
CA HIS A 8 -14.42 -8.96 -9.28
C HIS A 8 -13.93 -10.12 -10.17
N GLU A 9 -14.69 -10.48 -11.22
CA GLU A 9 -14.25 -11.47 -12.22
C GLU A 9 -12.94 -11.06 -12.90
N ARG A 10 -12.77 -9.77 -13.21
CA ARG A 10 -11.54 -9.25 -13.82
C ARG A 10 -10.39 -9.27 -12.82
N ILE A 11 -10.65 -8.97 -11.55
CA ILE A 11 -9.64 -9.04 -10.48
C ILE A 11 -9.17 -10.49 -10.32
N ARG A 12 -10.10 -11.45 -10.24
CA ARG A 12 -9.79 -12.88 -10.15
C ARG A 12 -9.01 -13.38 -11.36
N ALA A 13 -9.43 -13.04 -12.58
CA ALA A 13 -8.69 -13.41 -13.78
C ALA A 13 -7.25 -12.86 -13.73
N ALA A 14 -7.07 -11.60 -13.36
CA ALA A 14 -5.75 -11.01 -13.22
C ALA A 14 -4.89 -11.70 -12.14
N LEU A 15 -5.47 -12.06 -10.99
CA LEU A 15 -4.75 -12.77 -9.94
C LEU A 15 -4.27 -14.15 -10.41
N ARG A 16 -5.15 -14.92 -11.06
CA ARG A 16 -4.83 -16.25 -11.56
C ARG A 16 -3.85 -16.21 -12.72
N ASP A 17 -4.08 -15.34 -13.69
CA ASP A 17 -3.26 -15.24 -14.90
C ASP A 17 -1.81 -14.77 -14.60
N ASN A 18 -1.59 -14.18 -13.42
CA ASN A 18 -0.28 -13.73 -12.93
C ASN A 18 0.25 -14.52 -11.73
N ASP A 19 -0.39 -15.64 -11.35
CA ASP A 19 0.01 -16.50 -10.22
C ASP A 19 0.15 -15.75 -8.87
N LEU A 20 -0.77 -14.83 -8.61
CA LEU A 20 -0.76 -13.95 -7.43
C LEU A 20 -1.60 -14.47 -6.25
N GLU A 21 -2.47 -15.47 -6.46
CA GLU A 21 -3.33 -16.02 -5.41
C GLU A 21 -2.59 -16.55 -4.17
N PRO A 22 -1.40 -17.20 -4.30
CA PRO A 22 -0.62 -17.62 -3.13
C PRO A 22 -0.10 -16.46 -2.27
N TRP A 23 0.01 -15.27 -2.85
CA TRP A 23 0.58 -14.08 -2.23
C TRP A 23 -0.45 -13.16 -1.58
N LEU A 24 -1.74 -13.47 -1.72
CA LEU A 24 -2.82 -12.73 -1.07
C LEU A 24 -2.76 -12.93 0.45
N ALA A 25 -2.82 -11.81 1.18
CA ALA A 25 -3.02 -11.84 2.62
C ALA A 25 -4.42 -12.36 2.96
N ASP A 26 -4.59 -12.87 4.19
CA ASP A 26 -5.87 -13.43 4.66
C ASP A 26 -7.05 -12.46 4.51
N ARG A 27 -6.82 -11.14 4.70
CA ARG A 27 -7.85 -10.12 4.51
C ARG A 27 -8.27 -9.97 3.04
N GLU A 28 -7.32 -10.04 2.10
CA GLU A 28 -7.59 -9.90 0.67
C GLU A 28 -8.30 -11.13 0.14
N ARG A 29 -7.89 -12.32 0.61
CA ARG A 29 -8.56 -13.58 0.33
C ARG A 29 -10.01 -13.56 0.84
N ARG A 30 -10.25 -13.10 2.08
CA ARG A 30 -11.61 -12.96 2.62
C ARG A 30 -12.46 -11.99 1.80
N LEU A 31 -11.89 -10.86 1.37
CA LEU A 31 -12.62 -9.93 0.50
C LEU A 31 -12.96 -10.57 -0.85
N LEU A 32 -12.03 -11.27 -1.47
CA LEU A 32 -12.25 -11.96 -2.75
C LEU A 32 -13.39 -12.98 -2.63
N LEU A 33 -13.34 -13.84 -1.61
CA LEU A 33 -14.40 -14.83 -1.32
C LEU A 33 -15.76 -14.15 -1.07
N HIS A 34 -15.77 -13.00 -0.40
CA HIS A 34 -17.00 -12.25 -0.18
C HIS A 34 -17.59 -11.70 -1.49
N LEU A 35 -16.75 -11.14 -2.36
CA LEU A 35 -17.17 -10.61 -3.67
C LEU A 35 -17.76 -11.69 -4.59
N GLU A 36 -17.42 -12.95 -4.35
CA GLU A 36 -17.92 -14.12 -5.10
C GLU A 36 -19.14 -14.78 -4.45
N GLY A 37 -19.57 -14.29 -3.28
CA GLY A 37 -20.66 -14.89 -2.52
C GLY A 37 -20.29 -16.17 -1.77
N GLU A 38 -19.00 -16.49 -1.65
CA GLU A 38 -18.49 -17.65 -0.91
C GLU A 38 -18.25 -17.35 0.59
N SER A 39 -18.27 -16.07 0.98
CA SER A 39 -18.15 -15.60 2.36
C SER A 39 -19.09 -14.43 2.66
N THR A 40 -19.52 -14.30 3.91
CA THR A 40 -20.32 -13.17 4.38
C THR A 40 -19.48 -12.29 5.30
N LEU A 41 -19.08 -11.13 4.80
CA LEU A 41 -18.67 -9.99 5.62
C LEU A 41 -19.91 -9.15 5.90
N ASP A 42 -20.08 -8.69 7.14
CA ASP A 42 -21.08 -7.67 7.42
C ASP A 42 -20.68 -6.31 6.79
N ALA A 43 -21.60 -5.34 6.81
CA ALA A 43 -21.37 -4.05 6.16
C ALA A 43 -20.18 -3.28 6.78
N GLU A 44 -19.95 -3.41 8.08
CA GLU A 44 -18.86 -2.74 8.79
C GLU A 44 -17.51 -3.39 8.44
N GLN A 45 -17.45 -4.72 8.49
CA GLN A 45 -16.28 -5.51 8.09
C GLN A 45 -15.90 -5.28 6.64
N LEU A 46 -16.89 -5.26 5.73
CA LEU A 46 -16.67 -4.99 4.31
C LEU A 46 -16.10 -3.59 4.10
N HIS A 47 -16.68 -2.59 4.76
CA HIS A 47 -16.21 -1.21 4.68
C HIS A 47 -14.77 -1.10 5.17
N GLN A 48 -14.48 -1.59 6.39
CA GLN A 48 -13.14 -1.53 6.96
C GLN A 48 -12.11 -2.27 6.10
N THR A 49 -12.43 -3.48 5.64
CA THR A 49 -11.53 -4.27 4.77
C THR A 49 -11.25 -3.55 3.46
N THR A 50 -12.26 -2.90 2.87
CA THR A 50 -12.09 -2.13 1.63
C THR A 50 -11.19 -0.91 1.85
N VAL A 51 -11.37 -0.20 2.96
CA VAL A 51 -10.53 0.94 3.34
C VAL A 51 -9.09 0.49 3.57
N ASP A 52 -8.87 -0.54 4.37
CA ASP A 52 -7.53 -1.07 4.68
C ASP A 52 -6.78 -1.53 3.43
N ILE A 53 -7.47 -2.22 2.51
CA ILE A 53 -6.87 -2.64 1.23
C ILE A 53 -6.60 -1.44 0.33
N SER A 54 -7.44 -0.40 0.35
CA SER A 54 -7.20 0.78 -0.49
C SER A 54 -5.94 1.55 -0.11
N TRP A 55 -5.58 1.57 1.18
CA TRP A 55 -4.33 2.19 1.63
C TRP A 55 -3.08 1.48 1.09
N ARG A 56 -3.19 0.26 0.54
CA ARG A 56 -2.06 -0.42 -0.14
C ARG A 56 -1.54 0.35 -1.35
N GLU A 57 -2.35 1.23 -1.94
CA GLU A 57 -1.89 2.11 -3.01
C GLU A 57 -0.81 3.08 -2.49
N GLU A 58 -0.87 3.49 -1.22
CA GLU A 58 0.15 4.32 -0.58
C GLU A 58 1.46 3.57 -0.32
N ALA A 59 1.36 2.30 0.07
CA ALA A 59 2.53 1.43 0.16
C ALA A 59 3.19 1.24 -1.22
N LEU A 60 2.39 1.01 -2.26
CA LEU A 60 2.89 0.91 -3.63
C LEU A 60 3.55 2.22 -4.09
N TRP A 61 2.98 3.38 -3.72
CA TRP A 61 3.56 4.68 -4.05
C TRP A 61 4.96 4.83 -3.43
N ALA A 62 5.13 4.45 -2.16
CA ALA A 62 6.43 4.43 -1.50
C ALA A 62 7.43 3.44 -2.11
N LEU A 63 6.99 2.24 -2.52
CA LEU A 63 7.85 1.29 -3.23
C LEU A 63 8.25 1.80 -4.61
N MET A 64 7.34 2.45 -5.34
CA MET A 64 7.67 3.07 -6.63
C MET A 64 8.59 4.27 -6.48
N TRP A 65 8.47 4.98 -5.36
CA TRP A 65 9.47 5.95 -4.93
C TRP A 65 10.77 5.28 -4.48
N SER A 66 10.85 4.04 -3.99
CA SER A 66 12.19 3.47 -3.72
C SER A 66 12.96 3.12 -5.00
N ILE A 67 12.27 2.98 -6.15
CA ILE A 67 12.85 2.52 -7.42
C ILE A 67 12.83 3.56 -8.57
N GLU A 68 12.77 4.85 -8.25
CA GLU A 68 12.87 5.96 -9.22
C GLU A 68 11.74 6.03 -10.29
N LEU A 69 10.59 5.40 -10.04
CA LEU A 69 9.39 5.56 -10.88
C LEU A 69 8.48 6.72 -10.46
N VAL A 70 8.72 7.20 -9.25
CA VAL A 70 8.07 8.34 -8.61
C VAL A 70 9.17 9.25 -8.07
N ASP A 71 9.00 10.55 -8.32
CA ASP A 71 10.00 11.57 -7.98
C ASP A 71 9.97 11.91 -6.48
N ASP A 72 8.78 12.16 -5.93
CA ASP A 72 8.59 12.63 -4.56
C ASP A 72 7.62 11.75 -3.76
N LEU A 73 7.79 11.73 -2.43
CA LEU A 73 6.92 11.03 -1.49
C LEU A 73 6.43 11.99 -0.38
N PRO A 74 5.65 13.04 -0.74
CA PRO A 74 5.24 14.10 0.19
C PRO A 74 4.21 13.59 1.21
N ALA A 75 4.33 14.00 2.47
CA ALA A 75 3.45 13.53 3.55
C ALA A 75 2.01 14.09 3.50
N ASP A 76 1.81 15.23 2.85
CA ASP A 76 0.55 15.99 2.82
C ASP A 76 -0.24 15.86 1.51
N GLU A 77 0.15 14.90 0.66
CA GLU A 77 -0.58 14.52 -0.55
C GLU A 77 -0.82 13.01 -0.54
N LEU A 78 -1.98 12.56 -1.04
CA LEU A 78 -2.26 11.15 -1.30
C LEU A 78 -1.80 10.76 -2.71
N CYS A 79 -1.62 9.46 -2.95
CA CYS A 79 -1.28 9.00 -4.30
C CYS A 79 -2.40 9.44 -5.27
N GLY A 80 -2.00 9.95 -6.43
CA GLY A 80 -2.95 10.46 -7.41
C GLY A 80 -3.94 9.40 -7.87
N SER A 81 -5.13 9.81 -8.31
CA SER A 81 -6.13 8.89 -8.89
C SER A 81 -5.73 8.31 -10.24
N ASP A 82 -4.69 8.88 -10.87
CA ASP A 82 -4.10 8.33 -12.07
C ASP A 82 -3.44 6.98 -11.78
N PRO A 83 -3.49 6.00 -12.70
CA PRO A 83 -2.97 4.66 -12.47
C PRO A 83 -1.45 4.66 -12.50
N PHE A 84 -0.79 5.23 -11.47
CA PHE A 84 0.66 5.40 -11.41
C PHE A 84 1.41 4.07 -11.49
N TYR A 85 0.79 2.97 -11.06
CA TYR A 85 1.27 1.59 -11.23
C TYR A 85 1.54 1.20 -12.70
N GLU A 86 0.91 1.86 -13.67
CA GLU A 86 1.19 1.67 -15.10
C GLU A 86 2.63 2.04 -15.46
N ARG A 87 3.29 2.92 -14.68
CA ARG A 87 4.72 3.22 -14.84
C ARG A 87 5.60 2.01 -14.53
N LEU A 88 5.14 1.13 -13.65
CA LEU A 88 5.82 -0.11 -13.26
C LEU A 88 5.45 -1.25 -14.20
N ALA A 89 4.16 -1.49 -14.41
CA ALA A 89 3.65 -2.61 -15.21
C ALA A 89 2.49 -2.15 -16.11
N PRO A 90 2.77 -1.69 -17.34
CA PRO A 90 1.74 -1.23 -18.26
C PRO A 90 0.66 -2.30 -18.53
N GLY A 91 -0.60 -1.90 -18.41
CA GLY A 91 -1.78 -2.75 -18.53
C GLY A 91 -1.87 -3.83 -17.45
N MET A 92 -1.23 -3.62 -16.29
CA MET A 92 -1.07 -4.64 -15.24
C MET A 92 -0.49 -5.95 -15.77
N ASN A 93 0.42 -5.87 -16.74
CA ASN A 93 1.08 -7.04 -17.32
C ASN A 93 2.52 -7.14 -16.79
N PRO A 94 2.82 -8.07 -15.87
CA PRO A 94 4.17 -8.26 -15.31
C PRO A 94 5.21 -8.57 -16.39
N ALA A 95 4.84 -9.22 -17.50
CA ALA A 95 5.75 -9.47 -18.61
C ALA A 95 6.16 -8.19 -19.36
N LYS A 96 5.43 -7.09 -19.15
CA LYS A 96 5.77 -5.74 -19.63
C LYS A 96 6.35 -4.86 -18.52
N GLY A 97 6.58 -5.43 -17.34
CA GLY A 97 7.14 -4.72 -16.20
C GLY A 97 8.48 -4.07 -16.53
N ARG A 98 8.72 -2.88 -16.00
CA ARG A 98 10.03 -2.23 -16.08
C ARG A 98 11.06 -3.09 -15.35
N THR A 99 12.16 -3.39 -16.04
CA THR A 99 13.33 -4.11 -15.49
C THR A 99 14.56 -3.23 -15.38
N ASP A 100 14.47 -2.02 -15.94
CA ASP A 100 15.46 -0.96 -16.01
C ASP A 100 15.26 0.08 -14.89
N VAL A 101 14.77 -0.37 -13.73
CA VAL A 101 14.61 0.45 -12.53
C VAL A 101 15.85 0.32 -11.65
N LEU A 102 16.19 1.39 -10.95
CA LEU A 102 17.28 1.41 -9.99
C LEU A 102 16.71 1.70 -8.61
N LEU A 103 17.16 0.94 -7.62
CA LEU A 103 16.88 1.26 -6.23
C LEU A 103 17.62 2.56 -5.88
N ARG A 104 16.90 3.53 -5.31
CA ARG A 104 17.50 4.71 -4.68
C ARG A 104 18.56 4.29 -3.66
N PRO A 105 19.61 5.08 -3.43
CA PRO A 105 20.63 4.76 -2.44
C PRO A 105 20.00 4.42 -1.07
N LEU A 106 20.46 3.34 -0.43
CA LEU A 106 19.93 2.92 0.88
C LEU A 106 19.95 4.04 1.94
N PRO A 107 20.96 4.94 2.01
CA PRO A 107 20.90 6.09 2.92
C PRO A 107 19.70 7.02 2.65
N GLU A 108 19.35 7.29 1.38
CA GLU A 108 18.21 8.13 1.02
C GLU A 108 16.88 7.47 1.42
N ILE A 109 16.75 6.16 1.18
CA ILE A 109 15.59 5.38 1.62
C ILE A 109 15.50 5.38 3.16
N GLY A 110 16.63 5.24 3.85
CA GLY A 110 16.70 5.28 5.31
C GLY A 110 16.30 6.64 5.90
N GLU A 111 16.71 7.75 5.28
CA GLU A 111 16.28 9.10 5.68
C GLU A 111 14.77 9.29 5.51
N MET A 112 14.21 8.80 4.39
CA MET A 112 12.75 8.84 4.18
C MET A 112 12.00 7.93 5.17
N LEU A 113 12.55 6.75 5.49
CA LEU A 113 11.99 5.87 6.51
C LEU A 113 11.98 6.56 7.89
N ASP A 114 13.08 7.22 8.30
CA ASP A 114 13.15 7.96 9.56
C ASP A 114 12.11 9.09 9.62
N PHE A 115 11.91 9.80 8.51
CA PHE A 115 10.86 10.81 8.38
C PHE A 115 9.45 10.22 8.59
N TYR A 116 9.10 9.13 7.90
CA TYR A 116 7.80 8.48 8.05
C TYR A 116 7.63 7.80 9.42
N TYR A 117 8.71 7.32 10.02
CA TYR A 117 8.73 6.84 11.40
C TYR A 117 8.33 7.97 12.37
N CYS A 118 8.97 9.14 12.26
CA CYS A 118 8.67 10.31 13.10
C CYS A 118 7.24 10.81 12.90
N LEU A 119 6.75 10.84 11.66
CA LEU A 119 5.35 11.18 11.36
C LEU A 119 4.37 10.18 11.95
N HIS A 120 4.62 8.88 11.81
CA HIS A 120 3.78 7.85 12.39
C HIS A 120 3.71 7.97 13.91
N TRP A 121 4.86 8.17 14.56
CA TRP A 121 4.92 8.42 16.00
C TRP A 121 4.13 9.67 16.39
N HIS A 122 4.28 10.77 15.65
CA HIS A 122 3.56 12.02 15.91
C HIS A 122 2.04 11.85 15.76
N ALA A 123 1.59 11.10 14.75
CA ALA A 123 0.17 10.79 14.51
C ALA A 123 -0.42 10.03 15.70
N ARG A 124 0.27 8.97 16.15
CA ARG A 124 -0.16 8.18 17.31
C ARG A 124 -0.17 9.02 18.58
N ASN A 125 0.88 9.80 18.81
CA ASN A 125 0.96 10.68 19.98
C ASN A 125 -0.18 11.71 19.99
N ALA A 126 -0.53 12.29 18.83
CA ALA A 126 -1.66 13.21 18.73
C ALA A 126 -3.00 12.54 19.03
N GLN A 127 -3.22 11.33 18.52
CA GLN A 127 -4.41 10.53 18.82
C GLN A 127 -4.52 10.19 20.32
N TYR A 128 -3.42 9.78 20.97
CA TYR A 128 -3.42 9.41 22.38
C TYR A 128 -3.61 10.60 23.33
N HIS A 129 -3.01 11.74 23.02
CA HIS A 129 -3.01 12.90 23.91
C HIS A 129 -4.02 13.99 23.51
N GLY A 130 -4.79 13.79 22.44
CA GLY A 130 -5.73 14.79 21.92
C GLY A 130 -5.04 16.07 21.40
N ASN A 131 -3.78 15.96 20.98
CA ASN A 131 -3.06 17.10 20.41
C ASN A 131 -3.56 17.39 18.99
N ARG A 132 -3.30 18.61 18.52
CA ARG A 132 -3.62 19.02 17.15
C ARG A 132 -2.76 18.21 16.17
N TRP A 133 -3.41 17.66 15.15
CA TRP A 133 -2.82 16.99 14.02
C TRP A 133 -3.06 17.84 12.77
N ASP A 134 -2.11 17.86 11.83
CA ASP A 134 -2.34 18.52 10.55
C ASP A 134 -3.35 17.70 9.74
N SER A 135 -4.51 18.30 9.46
CA SER A 135 -5.58 17.63 8.71
C SER A 135 -5.22 17.29 7.27
N LYS A 136 -4.08 17.78 6.75
CA LYS A 136 -3.59 17.41 5.41
C LYS A 136 -2.83 16.09 5.39
N ILE A 137 -2.29 15.66 6.53
CA ILE A 137 -1.50 14.43 6.60
C ILE A 137 -2.43 13.29 7.00
N GLU A 138 -2.59 12.29 6.15
CA GLU A 138 -3.46 11.16 6.44
C GLU A 138 -2.71 10.05 7.21
N PRO A 139 -3.11 9.72 8.46
CA PRO A 139 -2.40 8.72 9.27
C PRO A 139 -2.32 7.34 8.62
N GLY A 140 -3.35 6.94 7.85
CA GLY A 140 -3.35 5.69 7.09
C GLY A 140 -2.28 5.65 6.01
N ALA A 141 -2.12 6.76 5.27
CA ALA A 141 -1.08 6.88 4.25
C ALA A 141 0.32 6.87 4.88
N VAL A 142 0.51 7.59 5.98
CA VAL A 142 1.78 7.59 6.74
C VAL A 142 2.16 6.17 7.17
N LEU A 143 1.20 5.40 7.70
CA LEU A 143 1.44 4.03 8.15
C LEU A 143 1.85 3.11 7.01
N GLU A 144 1.14 3.14 5.88
CA GLU A 144 1.40 2.26 4.74
C GLU A 144 2.71 2.61 4.00
N ARG A 145 3.04 3.90 3.90
CA ARG A 145 4.35 4.33 3.38
C ARG A 145 5.50 3.94 4.29
N ARG A 146 5.35 4.11 5.62
CA ARG A 146 6.33 3.60 6.59
C ARG A 146 6.52 2.10 6.40
N ARG A 147 5.44 1.31 6.33
CA ARG A 147 5.50 -0.14 6.14
C ARG A 147 6.26 -0.53 4.88
N ALA A 148 5.98 0.13 3.75
CA ALA A 148 6.68 -0.12 2.51
C ALA A 148 8.19 0.12 2.62
N LEU A 149 8.59 1.24 3.23
CA LEU A 149 9.99 1.58 3.41
C LEU A 149 10.68 0.64 4.42
N GLU A 150 10.01 0.31 5.51
CA GLU A 150 10.48 -0.61 6.54
C GLU A 150 10.70 -2.02 5.98
N TRP A 151 9.79 -2.50 5.12
CA TRP A 151 9.90 -3.79 4.45
C TRP A 151 11.18 -3.91 3.62
N LEU A 152 11.71 -2.82 3.07
CA LEU A 152 12.98 -2.84 2.32
C LEU A 152 14.20 -3.14 3.22
N PHE A 153 14.06 -2.99 4.55
CA PHE A 153 15.09 -3.26 5.54
C PHE A 153 14.82 -4.52 6.37
N GLN A 154 13.65 -5.14 6.23
CA GLN A 154 13.27 -6.34 6.95
C GLN A 154 13.08 -7.51 5.97
N ASP A 155 13.87 -8.58 6.13
CA ASP A 155 13.73 -9.81 5.34
C ASP A 155 12.59 -10.68 5.89
N VAL A 156 11.36 -10.15 5.80
CA VAL A 156 10.14 -10.76 6.32
C VAL A 156 8.99 -10.67 5.31
N PRO A 157 8.00 -11.57 5.39
CA PRO A 157 6.76 -11.42 4.64
C PRO A 157 6.08 -10.08 4.94
N TRP A 158 5.34 -9.57 3.96
CA TRP A 158 4.70 -8.26 4.04
C TRP A 158 3.78 -8.06 5.27
N GLU A 159 3.06 -9.11 5.68
CA GLU A 159 2.18 -9.09 6.86
C GLU A 159 2.95 -9.11 8.19
N ASP A 160 4.22 -9.52 8.16
CA ASP A 160 5.07 -9.69 9.34
C ASP A 160 6.02 -8.51 9.56
N VAL A 161 5.92 -7.45 8.73
CA VAL A 161 6.70 -6.22 8.89
C VAL A 161 6.43 -5.62 10.26
N ASP A 162 7.48 -5.54 11.07
CA ASP A 162 7.42 -4.99 12.40
C ASP A 162 7.47 -3.46 12.31
N LEU A 163 6.39 -2.82 12.76
CA LEU A 163 6.27 -1.36 12.89
C LEU A 163 6.44 -0.94 14.35
N GLY A 164 7.14 -1.74 15.14
CA GLY A 164 7.48 -1.52 16.52
C GLY A 164 8.22 -0.20 16.76
N ALA A 165 7.83 0.44 17.87
CA ALA A 165 8.08 1.81 18.30
C ALA A 165 7.60 2.93 17.34
#